data_AF-A0A7I0HWR6-F1
#
_entry.id   AF-A0A7I0HWR6-F1
#
_cell.length_a   1.000
_cell.length_b   1.000
_cell.length_c   1.000
_cell.angle_alpha   90.00
_cell.angle_beta   90.00
_cell.angle_gamma   90.00
#
_symmetry.space_group_name_H-M   'P 1'
#
loop_
_entity.id
_entity.type
_entity.pdbx_description
1 polymer ?
#
loop_
_entity_poly.entity_id
_entity_poly.type
_entity_poly.pdbx_seq_one_letter_code
_entity_poly.pdbx_strand_id
1 'polypeptide(L)'
;MENLLETKEESILTQDQIQNAVMIIQALHKRKDSFQILFPELSAEKQNALHFISEGKSYREAAVIIKRNHTIITQWAKNDPKFKKALDEVKMEIQKSIRLKEMLSQAVNEMKTSTSQNNEDLRTQVI
;
A
#
# COMPACT_ATOMS: atom_id res chain seq x y z
N MET A 1 27.95 58.29 12.70
CA MET A 1 26.68 57.54 12.59
C MET A 1 26.61 57.03 11.16
N GLU A 2 26.97 55.76 10.96
CA GLU A 2 26.84 55.11 9.65
C GLU A 2 25.40 54.59 9.52
N ASN A 3 24.69 55.07 8.50
CA ASN A 3 23.40 54.53 8.13
C ASN A 3 23.63 53.20 7.40
N LEU A 4 23.59 52.09 8.13
CA LEU A 4 23.33 50.78 7.54
C LEU A 4 21.85 50.74 7.11
N LEU A 5 21.59 51.13 5.88
CA LEU A 5 20.41 50.69 5.16
C LEU A 5 20.59 49.19 4.92
N GLU A 6 20.14 48.36 5.86
CA GLU A 6 19.88 46.94 5.64
C GLU A 6 18.82 46.82 4.55
N THR A 7 19.27 46.74 3.29
CA THR A 7 18.44 46.25 2.20
C THR A 7 18.11 44.80 2.51
N LYS A 8 16.88 44.55 2.99
CA LYS A 8 16.27 43.23 2.93
C LYS A 8 16.27 42.83 1.46
N GLU A 9 17.23 42.00 1.06
CA GLU A 9 17.16 41.27 -0.19
C GLU A 9 15.90 40.38 -0.11
N GLU A 10 14.80 40.87 -0.66
CA GLU A 10 13.69 40.00 -1.00
C GLU A 10 14.23 38.97 -1.98
N SER A 11 14.39 37.72 -1.51
CA SER A 11 14.78 36.59 -2.34
C SER A 11 13.68 36.34 -3.38
N ILE A 12 13.72 37.09 -4.48
CA ILE A 12 12.83 36.90 -5.62
C ILE A 12 13.26 35.60 -6.30
N LEU A 13 12.42 34.58 -6.18
CA LEU A 13 12.62 33.31 -6.87
C LEU A 13 12.68 33.56 -8.38
N THR A 14 13.67 32.97 -9.04
CA THR A 14 13.79 33.10 -10.49
C THR A 14 12.68 32.32 -11.19
N GLN A 15 12.35 32.71 -12.42
CA GLN A 15 11.34 32.03 -13.23
C GLN A 15 11.64 30.52 -13.39
N ASP A 16 12.91 30.15 -13.52
CA ASP A 16 13.34 28.75 -13.61
C ASP A 16 13.11 27.97 -12.29
N GLN A 17 13.31 28.62 -11.14
CA GLN A 17 13.03 28.02 -9.83
C GLN A 17 11.53 27.78 -9.65
N ILE A 18 10.70 28.74 -10.06
CA ILE A 18 9.24 28.62 -10.04
C ILE A 18 8.79 27.50 -10.97
N GLN A 19 9.32 27.45 -12.20
CA GLN A 19 8.96 26.43 -13.19
C GLN A 19 9.34 25.02 -12.69
N ASN A 20 10.52 24.87 -12.10
CA ASN A 20 10.95 23.60 -11.50
C ASN A 20 10.05 23.17 -10.33
N ALA A 21 9.68 24.11 -9.46
CA ALA A 21 8.76 23.82 -8.35
C ALA A 21 7.39 23.37 -8.87
N VAL A 22 6.85 24.04 -9.89
CA VAL A 22 5.57 23.68 -10.52
C VAL A 22 5.63 22.27 -11.13
N MET A 23 6.70 21.92 -11.84
CA MET A 23 6.86 20.56 -12.40
C MET A 23 6.90 19.49 -11.30
N ILE A 24 7.62 19.74 -10.20
CA ILE A 24 7.68 18.83 -9.06
C ILE A 24 6.30 18.66 -8.45
N ILE A 25 5.56 19.75 -8.22
CA ILE A 25 4.20 19.70 -7.67
C ILE A 25 3.27 18.93 -8.59
N GLN A 26 3.33 19.15 -9.91
CA GLN A 26 2.52 18.42 -10.89
C GLN A 26 2.87 16.93 -10.93
N ALA A 27 4.16 16.57 -10.86
CA ALA A 27 4.59 15.17 -10.81
C ALA A 27 4.13 14.48 -9.51
N LEU A 28 4.18 15.20 -8.38
CA LEU A 28 3.64 14.71 -7.11
C LEU A 28 2.12 14.58 -7.15
N HIS A 29 1.41 15.50 -7.80
CA HIS A 29 -0.05 15.44 -7.97
C HIS A 29 -0.45 14.23 -8.83
N LYS A 30 0.24 13.98 -9.95
CA LYS A 30 0.03 12.79 -10.78
C LYS A 30 0.30 11.49 -10.02
N ARG A 31 1.27 11.48 -9.09
CA ARG A 31 1.47 10.35 -8.18
C ARG A 31 0.39 10.29 -7.11
N LYS A 32 -0.17 11.41 -6.65
CA LYS A 32 -1.25 11.45 -5.65
C LYS A 32 -2.51 10.74 -6.14
N ASP A 33 -2.81 10.78 -7.44
CA ASP A 33 -3.92 10.01 -8.04
C ASP A 33 -3.75 8.48 -7.87
N SER A 34 -2.53 8.00 -7.62
CA SER A 34 -2.24 6.60 -7.30
C SER A 34 -2.21 6.27 -5.79
N PHE A 35 -2.25 7.27 -4.91
CA PHE A 35 -2.39 7.07 -3.47
C PHE A 35 -3.87 7.17 -3.08
N GLN A 36 -4.61 6.09 -3.30
CA GLN A 36 -5.98 6.00 -2.82
C GLN A 36 -5.99 6.12 -1.29
N ILE A 37 -6.52 7.23 -0.78
CA ILE A 37 -6.73 7.44 0.65
C ILE A 37 -7.91 6.56 1.05
N LEU A 38 -7.61 5.33 1.49
CA LEU A 38 -8.64 4.35 1.87
C LEU A 38 -9.32 4.70 3.21
N PHE A 39 -8.60 5.37 4.10
CA PHE A 39 -9.05 5.69 5.46
C PHE A 39 -8.76 7.16 5.80
N PRO A 40 -9.56 8.12 5.28
CA PRO A 40 -9.30 9.55 5.40
C PRO A 40 -9.29 10.07 6.83
N GLU A 41 -9.96 9.37 7.75
CA GLU A 41 -10.00 9.68 9.18
C GLU A 41 -8.70 9.33 9.93
N LEU A 42 -7.75 8.66 9.28
CA LEU A 42 -6.45 8.30 9.85
C LEU A 42 -5.37 9.28 9.41
N SER A 43 -4.41 9.52 10.30
CA SER A 43 -3.17 10.24 9.96
C SER A 43 -2.41 9.51 8.84
N ALA A 44 -1.67 10.25 8.02
CA ALA A 44 -0.85 9.69 6.93
C ALA A 44 0.07 8.53 7.39
N GLU A 45 0.66 8.62 8.59
CA GLU A 45 1.52 7.54 9.12
C GLU A 45 0.78 6.22 9.32
N LYS A 46 -0.45 6.30 9.83
CA LYS A 46 -1.33 5.15 10.04
C LYS A 46 -1.79 4.56 8.71
N GLN A 47 -2.11 5.41 7.74
CA GLN A 47 -2.46 4.96 6.39
C GLN A 47 -1.28 4.23 5.73
N ASN A 48 -0.07 4.80 5.83
CA ASN A 48 1.14 4.16 5.30
C ASN A 48 1.41 2.81 5.99
N ALA A 49 1.23 2.72 7.30
CA ALA A 49 1.35 1.45 8.02
C ALA A 49 0.37 0.39 7.50
N LEU A 50 -0.90 0.77 7.30
CA LEU A 50 -1.93 -0.12 6.76
C LEU A 50 -1.64 -0.55 5.33
N HIS A 51 -1.12 0.36 4.49
CA HIS A 51 -0.69 0.04 3.13
C HIS A 51 0.39 -1.06 3.13
N PHE A 52 1.47 -0.90 3.88
CA PHE A 52 2.52 -1.94 3.93
C PHE A 52 2.02 -3.26 4.52
N ILE A 53 1.11 -3.22 5.50
CA ILE A 53 0.48 -4.43 6.03
C ILE A 53 -0.37 -5.11 4.95
N SER A 54 -1.10 -4.35 4.13
CA SER A 54 -1.88 -4.90 3.01
C SER A 54 -1.02 -5.58 1.95
N GLU A 55 0.24 -5.13 1.79
CA GLU A 55 1.25 -5.78 0.93
C GLU A 55 1.91 -7.02 1.57
N GLY A 56 1.50 -7.39 2.79
CA GLY A 56 1.99 -8.57 3.50
C GLY A 56 3.14 -8.31 4.46
N LYS A 57 3.50 -7.05 4.75
CA LYS A 57 4.51 -6.74 5.78
C LYS A 57 3.98 -7.00 7.18
N SER A 58 4.83 -7.55 8.04
CA SER A 58 4.54 -7.66 9.47
C SER A 58 4.49 -6.27 10.13
N TYR A 59 3.89 -6.19 11.33
CA TYR A 59 3.83 -4.92 12.08
C TYR A 59 5.22 -4.36 12.37
N ARG A 60 6.20 -5.24 12.62
CA ARG A 60 7.58 -4.82 12.86
C ARG A 60 8.19 -4.19 11.61
N GLU A 61 8.05 -4.84 10.46
CA GLU A 61 8.57 -4.33 9.19
C GLU A 61 7.88 -3.03 8.78
N ALA A 62 6.55 -2.97 8.86
CA ALA A 62 5.78 -1.77 8.56
C ALA A 62 6.20 -0.60 9.47
N ALA A 63 6.37 -0.85 10.77
CA ALA A 63 6.84 0.16 11.72
C ALA A 63 8.25 0.68 11.38
N VAL A 64 9.16 -0.20 10.97
CA VAL A 64 10.52 0.18 10.54
C VAL A 64 10.46 1.05 9.27
N ILE A 65 9.64 0.69 8.29
CA ILE A 65 9.50 1.45 7.04
C ILE A 65 8.97 2.87 7.31
N ILE A 66 7.99 3.02 8.20
CA ILE A 66 7.47 4.34 8.61
C ILE A 66 8.38 5.05 9.64
N LYS A 67 9.57 4.52 9.93
CA LYS A 67 10.56 5.08 10.87
C LYS A 67 10.01 5.29 12.28
N ARG A 68 9.22 4.32 12.77
CA ARG A 68 8.64 4.32 14.12
C ARG A 68 9.10 3.11 14.93
N ASN A 69 8.82 3.14 16.24
CA ASN A 69 9.09 2.02 17.12
C ASN A 69 8.23 0.80 16.73
N HIS A 70 8.81 -0.40 16.77
CA HIS A 70 8.13 -1.65 16.44
C HIS A 70 6.82 -1.92 17.20
N THR A 71 6.62 -1.33 18.38
CA THR A 71 5.38 -1.48 19.17
C THR A 71 4.26 -0.52 18.76
N ILE A 72 4.55 0.49 17.93
CA ILE A 72 3.62 1.60 17.68
C ILE A 72 2.30 1.12 17.06
N ILE A 73 2.37 0.18 16.13
CA ILE A 73 1.20 -0.34 15.41
C ILE A 73 0.32 -1.14 16.39
N THR A 74 0.92 -1.91 17.29
CA THR A 74 0.20 -2.61 18.35
C THR A 74 -0.47 -1.64 19.31
N GLN A 75 0.19 -0.53 19.65
CA GLN A 75 -0.39 0.51 20.50
C GLN A 75 -1.58 1.19 19.81
N TRP A 76 -1.46 1.53 18.53
CA TRP A 76 -2.58 2.07 17.75
C TRP A 76 -3.75 1.09 17.66
N ALA A 77 -3.49 -0.20 17.41
CA ALA A 77 -4.55 -1.21 17.36
C ALA A 77 -5.30 -1.39 18.69
N LYS A 78 -4.65 -1.09 19.82
CA LYS A 78 -5.25 -1.14 21.16
C LYS A 78 -6.00 0.15 21.51
N ASN A 79 -5.41 1.30 21.19
CA ASN A 79 -5.81 2.58 21.76
C ASN A 79 -6.59 3.48 20.79
N ASP A 80 -6.54 3.20 19.48
CA ASP A 80 -7.26 3.96 18.46
C ASP A 80 -8.32 3.07 17.78
N PRO A 81 -9.61 3.25 18.13
CA PRO A 81 -10.70 2.48 17.54
C PRO A 81 -10.81 2.63 16.01
N LYS A 82 -10.47 3.80 15.45
CA LYS A 82 -10.53 4.03 14.00
C LYS A 82 -9.44 3.21 13.32
N PHE A 83 -8.23 3.25 13.86
CA PHE A 83 -7.13 2.44 13.35
C PHE A 83 -7.42 0.95 13.45
N LYS A 84 -7.97 0.51 14.58
CA LYS A 84 -8.36 -0.90 14.78
C LYS A 84 -9.36 -1.37 13.72
N LYS A 85 -10.41 -0.58 13.47
CA LYS A 85 -11.41 -0.91 12.45
C LYS A 85 -10.79 -1.03 11.06
N ALA A 86 -9.98 -0.04 10.66
CA ALA A 86 -9.29 -0.06 9.37
C ALA A 86 -8.32 -1.25 9.24
N LEU A 87 -7.62 -1.60 10.33
CA LEU A 87 -6.74 -2.76 10.37
C LEU A 87 -7.48 -4.09 10.22
N ASP A 88 -8.67 -4.21 10.80
CA ASP A 88 -9.53 -5.39 10.66
C ASP A 88 -10.06 -5.52 9.22
N GLU A 89 -10.42 -4.41 8.57
CA GLU A 89 -10.80 -4.38 7.16
C GLU A 89 -9.66 -4.85 6.25
N VAL A 90 -8.44 -4.35 6.48
CA VAL A 90 -7.24 -4.79 5.74
C VAL A 90 -6.98 -6.28 5.94
N LYS A 91 -7.09 -6.81 7.16
CA LYS A 91 -6.92 -8.24 7.43
C LYS A 91 -7.95 -9.09 6.71
N MET A 92 -9.20 -8.65 6.69
CA MET A 92 -10.27 -9.34 5.98
C MET A 92 -9.99 -9.41 4.48
N GLU A 93 -9.49 -8.33 3.89
CA GLU A 93 -9.16 -8.29 2.47
C GLU A 93 -7.97 -9.19 2.13
N ILE A 94 -6.91 -9.18 2.95
CA ILE A 94 -5.80 -10.11 2.84
C ILE A 94 -6.32 -11.56 2.88
N GLN A 95 -7.17 -11.89 3.85
CA GLN A 95 -7.69 -13.25 3.99
C GLN A 95 -8.57 -13.67 2.80
N LYS A 96 -9.40 -12.76 2.25
CA LYS A 96 -10.17 -13.03 1.03
C LYS A 96 -9.25 -13.31 -0.16
N SER A 97 -8.19 -12.52 -0.32
CA SER A 97 -7.24 -12.71 -1.41
C SER A 97 -6.51 -14.05 -1.33
N ILE A 98 -6.17 -14.51 -0.11
CA ILE A 98 -5.58 -15.82 0.13
C ILE A 98 -6.56 -16.93 -0.27
N ARG A 99 -7.81 -16.87 0.23
CA ARG A 99 -8.84 -17.86 -0.10
C ARG A 99 -9.11 -17.94 -1.60
N LEU A 100 -9.17 -16.81 -2.29
CA LEU A 100 -9.37 -16.78 -3.73
C LEU A 100 -8.22 -17.47 -4.48
N LYS A 101 -6.97 -17.22 -4.07
CA LYS A 101 -5.80 -17.88 -4.64
C LYS A 101 -5.83 -19.40 -4.42
N GLU A 102 -6.23 -19.84 -3.23
CA GLU A 102 -6.38 -21.27 -2.91
C GLU A 102 -7.46 -21.93 -3.77
N MET A 103 -8.64 -21.31 -3.90
CA MET A 103 -9.72 -21.82 -4.75
C MET A 103 -9.31 -21.90 -6.22
N LEU A 104 -8.63 -20.88 -6.75
CA LEU A 104 -8.11 -20.90 -8.11
C LEU A 104 -7.08 -22.02 -8.30
N SER A 105 -6.19 -22.23 -7.32
CA SER A 105 -5.23 -23.32 -7.38
C SER A 105 -5.90 -24.69 -7.35
N GLN A 106 -6.96 -24.87 -6.58
CA GLN A 106 -7.75 -26.10 -6.55
C GLN A 106 -8.45 -26.35 -7.89
N ALA A 107 -9.12 -25.34 -8.46
CA ALA A 107 -9.78 -25.45 -9.75
C ALA A 107 -8.81 -25.85 -10.89
N VAL A 108 -7.58 -25.31 -10.87
CA VAL A 108 -6.52 -25.70 -11.83
C VAL A 108 -6.12 -27.17 -11.65
N ASN A 109 -6.02 -27.65 -10.41
CA ASN A 109 -5.66 -29.04 -10.14
C ASN A 109 -6.78 -30.00 -10.51
N GLU A 110 -8.03 -29.68 -10.20
CA GLU A 110 -9.22 -30.45 -10.59
C GLU A 110 -9.31 -30.59 -12.12
N MET A 111 -9.08 -29.51 -12.87
CA MET A 111 -9.06 -29.54 -14.34
C MET A 111 -7.97 -30.47 -14.89
N LYS A 112 -6.78 -30.49 -14.29
CA LYS A 112 -5.69 -31.41 -14.67
C LYS A 112 -6.06 -32.87 -14.37
N THR A 113 -6.67 -33.15 -13.22
CA THR A 113 -7.08 -34.52 -12.85
C THR A 113 -8.23 -35.04 -13.72
N SER A 114 -9.22 -34.19 -14.05
CA SER A 114 -10.33 -34.58 -14.94
C SER A 114 -9.86 -34.83 -16.38
N THR A 115 -8.86 -34.09 -16.86
CA THR A 115 -8.29 -34.30 -18.20
C THR A 115 -7.44 -35.59 -18.25
N SER A 116 -6.75 -35.96 -17.17
CA SER A 116 -6.01 -37.23 -17.09
C SER A 116 -6.93 -38.46 -17.01
N GLN A 117 -8.06 -38.40 -16.30
CA GLN A 117 -9.01 -39.53 -16.27
C GLN A 117 -9.63 -39.81 -17.64
N ASN A 118 -9.93 -38.78 -18.43
CA ASN A 118 -10.49 -38.95 -19.77
C ASN A 118 -9.55 -39.66 -20.76
N ASN A 119 -8.23 -39.57 -20.56
CA ASN A 119 -7.24 -40.23 -21.43
C ASN A 119 -7.00 -41.71 -21.08
N GLU A 120 -7.22 -42.12 -19.83
CA GLU A 120 -7.12 -43.52 -19.39
C GLU A 120 -8.33 -44.34 -19.87
N ASP A 121 -9.53 -43.76 -19.87
CA ASP A 121 -10.75 -44.43 -20.36
C ASP A 121 -10.73 -44.67 -21.89
N LEU A 122 -10.07 -43.79 -22.67
CA LEU A 122 -9.91 -43.97 -24.12
C LEU A 122 -8.94 -45.08 -24.51
N ARG A 123 -7.95 -45.41 -23.66
CA ARG A 123 -7.01 -46.51 -23.92
C ARG A 123 -7.59 -47.89 -23.59
N THR A 124 -8.65 -47.93 -22.78
CA THR A 124 -9.22 -49.19 -22.27
C THR A 124 -10.33 -49.75 -23.18
N GLN A 125 -10.75 -49.03 -24.22
CA GLN A 125 -11.78 -49.46 -25.19
C GLN A 125 -11.22 -49.99 -26.53
N VAL A 126 -9.91 -50.20 -26.65
CA VAL A 126 -9.29 -50.82 -27.83
C VAL A 126 -8.65 -52.15 -27.44
N ILE A 127 -9.47 -53.15 -27.09
CA ILE A 127 -9.13 -54.59 -27.14
C ILE A 127 -10.36 -55.34 -27.61
#